data_AF-A0A9P7XEA4-F1
#
_entry.id   AF-A0A9P7XEA4-F1
#
_cell.length_a   1.000
_cell.length_b   1.000
_cell.length_c   1.000
_cell.angle_alpha   90.00
_cell.angle_beta   90.00
_cell.angle_gamma   90.00
#
_symmetry.space_group_name_H-M   'P 1'
#
loop_
_entity.id
_entity.type
_entity.pdbx_description
1 polymer ?
#
loop_
_entity_poly.entity_id
_entity_poly.type
_entity_poly.pdbx_seq_one_letter_code
_entity_poly.pdbx_strand_id
1 'polypeptide(L)'
;MVTSAPISSQNEVVWTILIKQALKEDRANLAYELYNNMKKRGFVPTGRNYTAILSGYNKLPDLTPKQWERVNKIWEHYNSYLEACRGRNGVEGSEVLSPHVPYFEMLGRLGEHDRMVSIFESMDPIGPLAPDKFLCTAVLGQIARRRHMDGMQRDDVYAGNASVIAKIADRMLQGGMIDSFAMCSILRGLVKGKDEHLELAWDILSKQVGSMSNPNVLVDSATQIDHFLFDVILELCCATDRHDLAIDLVDRAIKSKKMKTTVTRSHIHYALDALSYRAAAYDPKPPSLPDIRSPTPAQSSSTTSPPSPSPSPMHIKSSEKALSLLEFTLLEAYSGHPKDILPNISTYHRVFVIAWRTNDWITAIRVFQIMTGLDPAHFSDASFQGTPKSSKSPRTVVDMDAQCLSYLVRIACARDEVPLIKMALRISNHYDMGKMSSGLKGGGGDVAFYRYKHAAAMQEAIIRAMKESLSQEERTSYKRLLEVVKMRKAKLQHHPSDTNA
;
A
#
# COMPACT_ATOMS: atom_id res chain seq x y z
N MET A 1 -10.09 3.97 50.37
CA MET A 1 -9.94 3.40 49.00
C MET A 1 -10.02 1.89 49.14
N VAL A 2 -10.58 1.12 48.19
CA VAL A 2 -11.06 -0.28 48.36
C VAL A 2 -10.24 -1.22 49.27
N THR A 3 -8.92 -1.06 49.36
CA THR A 3 -8.05 -1.69 50.37
C THR A 3 -8.38 -1.38 51.85
N SER A 4 -9.28 -0.46 52.16
CA SER A 4 -9.75 -0.19 53.53
C SER A 4 -11.21 -0.59 53.76
N ALA A 5 -11.93 -0.97 52.70
CA ALA A 5 -13.33 -1.38 52.82
C ALA A 5 -13.44 -2.79 53.44
N PRO A 6 -14.55 -3.12 54.12
CA PRO A 6 -14.85 -4.48 54.54
C PRO A 6 -14.84 -5.45 53.36
N ILE A 7 -14.43 -6.71 53.58
CA ILE A 7 -14.41 -7.75 52.52
C ILE A 7 -15.83 -7.99 51.98
N SER A 8 -16.84 -7.94 52.86
CA SER A 8 -18.26 -8.09 52.51
C SER A 8 -18.79 -7.01 51.55
N SER A 9 -18.13 -5.85 51.46
CA SER A 9 -18.50 -4.76 50.55
C SER A 9 -17.71 -4.78 49.24
N GLN A 10 -16.93 -5.83 48.99
CA GLN A 10 -16.09 -5.98 47.80
C GLN A 10 -16.50 -7.20 47.00
N ASN A 11 -16.33 -7.12 45.69
CA ASN A 11 -16.47 -8.25 44.79
C ASN A 11 -15.43 -8.15 43.66
N GLU A 12 -15.31 -9.23 42.90
CA GLU A 12 -14.39 -9.34 41.75
C GLU A 12 -14.60 -8.23 40.71
N VAL A 13 -15.85 -7.79 40.51
CA VAL A 13 -16.22 -6.75 39.53
C VAL A 13 -15.60 -5.41 39.93
N VAL A 14 -15.66 -5.02 41.20
CA VAL A 14 -15.06 -3.78 41.71
C VAL A 14 -13.55 -3.78 41.47
N TRP A 15 -12.86 -4.88 41.79
CA TRP A 15 -11.42 -5.00 41.52
C TRP A 15 -11.09 -4.89 40.03
N THR A 16 -11.88 -5.54 39.17
CA THR A 16 -11.72 -5.46 37.72
C THR A 16 -11.83 -4.02 37.22
N ILE A 17 -12.82 -3.27 37.70
CA ILE A 17 -13.01 -1.86 37.32
C ILE A 17 -11.81 -1.01 37.75
N LEU A 18 -11.32 -1.18 38.97
CA LEU A 18 -10.16 -0.44 39.47
C LEU A 18 -8.89 -0.74 38.67
N ILE A 19 -8.65 -2.02 38.33
CA ILE A 19 -7.50 -2.43 37.50
C ILE A 19 -7.61 -1.80 36.11
N LYS A 20 -8.78 -1.87 35.47
CA LYS A 20 -9.03 -1.24 34.16
C LYS A 20 -8.79 0.26 34.19
N GLN A 21 -9.30 0.96 35.21
CA GLN A 21 -9.14 2.40 35.35
C GLN A 21 -7.67 2.79 35.57
N ALA A 22 -6.94 2.06 36.42
CA ALA A 22 -5.52 2.29 36.62
C ALA A 22 -4.71 2.15 35.32
N LEU A 23 -5.00 1.13 34.49
CA LEU A 23 -4.33 0.95 33.20
C LEU A 23 -4.73 2.01 32.17
N LYS A 24 -5.98 2.48 32.20
CA LYS A 24 -6.44 3.59 31.34
C LYS A 24 -5.74 4.91 31.67
N GLU A 25 -5.31 5.10 32.91
CA GLU A 25 -4.51 6.24 33.37
C GLU A 25 -2.99 5.99 33.29
N ASP A 26 -2.55 4.97 32.56
CA ASP A 26 -1.15 4.54 32.42
C ASP A 26 -0.44 4.21 33.75
N ARG A 27 -1.20 3.94 34.82
CA ARG A 27 -0.68 3.57 36.15
C ARG A 27 -0.48 2.06 36.27
N ALA A 28 0.37 1.49 35.41
CA ALA A 28 0.62 0.05 35.33
C ALA A 28 1.12 -0.58 36.66
N ASN A 29 1.94 0.15 37.43
CA ASN A 29 2.38 -0.29 38.76
C ASN A 29 1.20 -0.49 39.71
N LEU A 30 0.34 0.52 39.81
CA LEU A 30 -0.85 0.48 40.66
C LEU A 30 -1.81 -0.62 40.22
N ALA A 31 -2.02 -0.80 38.91
CA ALA A 31 -2.85 -1.87 38.38
C ALA A 31 -2.36 -3.26 38.81
N TYR A 32 -1.05 -3.49 38.77
CA TYR A 32 -0.45 -4.74 39.23
C TYR A 32 -0.56 -4.94 40.75
N GLU A 33 -0.40 -3.86 41.53
CA GLU A 33 -0.62 -3.89 42.98
C GLU A 33 -2.08 -4.21 43.33
N LEU A 34 -3.04 -3.60 42.64
CA LEU A 34 -4.47 -3.89 42.79
C LEU A 34 -4.79 -5.36 42.48
N TYR A 35 -4.20 -5.91 41.41
CA TYR A 35 -4.32 -7.33 41.07
C TYR A 35 -3.77 -8.24 42.17
N ASN A 36 -2.59 -7.93 42.72
CA ASN A 36 -2.02 -8.72 43.82
C ASN A 36 -2.84 -8.57 45.12
N ASN A 37 -3.35 -7.38 45.40
CA ASN A 37 -4.18 -7.12 46.58
C ASN A 37 -5.51 -7.85 46.52
N MET A 38 -6.12 -7.95 45.33
CA MET A 38 -7.30 -8.78 45.08
C MET A 38 -7.05 -10.24 45.49
N LYS A 39 -5.95 -10.84 45.00
CA LYS A 39 -5.56 -12.22 45.36
C LYS A 39 -5.29 -12.39 46.86
N LYS A 40 -4.55 -11.46 47.47
CA LYS A 40 -4.23 -11.49 48.92
C LYS A 40 -5.48 -11.44 49.80
N ARG A 41 -6.58 -10.91 49.29
CA ARG A 41 -7.87 -10.81 49.98
C ARG A 41 -8.79 -12.00 49.75
N GLY A 42 -8.31 -13.05 49.09
CA GLY A 42 -9.07 -14.28 48.85
C GLY A 42 -9.98 -14.24 47.62
N PHE A 43 -9.93 -13.17 46.81
CA PHE A 43 -10.64 -13.15 45.53
C PHE A 43 -9.84 -13.90 44.47
N VAL A 44 -10.46 -14.89 43.84
CA VAL A 44 -9.86 -15.71 42.77
C VAL A 44 -10.05 -14.98 41.43
N PRO A 45 -8.97 -14.65 40.69
CA PRO A 45 -9.11 -14.06 39.36
C PRO A 45 -9.81 -15.02 38.39
N THR A 46 -10.73 -14.49 37.59
CA THR A 46 -11.41 -15.17 36.49
C THR A 46 -10.85 -14.75 35.13
N GLY A 47 -11.33 -15.38 34.05
CA GLY A 47 -11.03 -14.94 32.67
C GLY A 47 -11.26 -13.44 32.46
N ARG A 48 -12.32 -12.86 33.04
CA ARG A 48 -12.61 -11.42 32.92
C ARG A 48 -11.54 -10.54 33.56
N ASN A 49 -10.99 -10.94 34.71
CA ASN A 49 -9.88 -10.23 35.33
C ASN A 49 -8.61 -10.30 34.47
N TYR A 50 -8.28 -11.48 33.95
CA TYR A 50 -7.11 -11.69 33.10
C TYR A 50 -7.20 -10.91 31.79
N THR A 51 -8.36 -10.95 31.10
CA THR A 51 -8.62 -10.13 29.92
C THR A 51 -8.45 -8.66 30.23
N ALA A 52 -9.01 -8.17 31.35
CA ALA A 52 -8.96 -6.77 31.72
C ALA A 52 -7.52 -6.27 31.90
N ILE A 53 -6.70 -7.01 32.65
CA ILE A 53 -5.33 -6.60 32.94
C ILE A 53 -4.44 -6.73 31.70
N LEU A 54 -4.52 -7.82 30.93
CA LEU A 54 -3.72 -8.01 29.72
C LEU A 54 -4.12 -7.02 28.63
N SER A 55 -5.41 -6.75 28.46
CA SER A 55 -5.88 -5.72 27.51
C SER A 55 -5.42 -4.32 27.89
N GLY A 56 -5.33 -4.01 29.18
CA GLY A 56 -4.80 -2.72 29.63
C GLY A 56 -3.30 -2.59 29.38
N TYR A 57 -2.50 -3.63 29.65
CA TYR A 57 -1.09 -3.66 29.26
C TYR A 57 -0.91 -3.56 27.74
N ASN A 58 -1.74 -4.24 26.96
CA ASN A 58 -1.68 -4.21 25.51
C ASN A 58 -1.98 -2.80 24.93
N LYS A 59 -2.70 -1.94 25.65
CA LYS A 59 -2.94 -0.56 25.22
C LYS A 59 -1.79 0.40 25.51
N LEU A 60 -0.83 0.01 26.33
CA LEU A 60 0.36 0.81 26.57
C LEU A 60 1.23 0.81 25.28
N PRO A 61 1.82 1.96 24.92
CA PRO A 61 2.63 2.08 23.71
C PRO A 61 3.87 1.19 23.79
N ASP A 62 4.61 1.29 24.90
CA ASP A 62 5.85 0.55 25.14
C ASP A 62 5.85 -0.06 26.54
N LEU A 63 6.16 -1.35 26.62
CA LEU A 63 6.30 -2.06 27.89
C LEU A 63 7.76 -2.03 28.34
N THR A 64 8.00 -1.52 29.55
CA THR A 64 9.30 -1.66 30.22
C THR A 64 9.59 -3.15 30.48
N PRO A 65 10.87 -3.57 30.61
CA PRO A 65 11.22 -4.95 30.93
C PRO A 65 10.51 -5.48 32.19
N LYS A 66 10.35 -4.63 33.21
CA LYS A 66 9.63 -4.96 34.44
C LYS A 66 8.12 -5.13 34.24
N GLN A 67 7.50 -4.31 33.37
CA GLN A 67 6.10 -4.51 33.00
C GLN A 67 5.93 -5.81 32.21
N TRP A 68 6.86 -6.14 31.32
CA TRP A 68 6.85 -7.40 30.60
C TRP A 68 7.00 -8.63 31.52
N GLU A 69 7.90 -8.57 32.50
CA GLU A 69 8.02 -9.61 33.54
C GLU A 69 6.70 -9.82 34.27
N ARG A 70 5.98 -8.75 34.60
CA ARG A 70 4.66 -8.83 35.23
C ARG A 70 3.61 -9.42 34.30
N VAL A 71 3.62 -9.07 33.02
CA VAL A 71 2.72 -9.65 32.01
C VAL A 71 2.95 -11.17 31.91
N ASN A 72 4.21 -11.63 31.89
CA ASN A 72 4.52 -13.07 31.90
C ASN A 72 4.05 -13.75 33.19
N LYS A 73 4.22 -13.13 34.37
CA LYS A 73 3.67 -13.67 35.63
C LYS A 73 2.15 -13.75 35.62
N ILE A 74 1.47 -12.75 35.05
CA ILE A 74 0.01 -12.76 34.89
C ILE A 74 -0.40 -13.91 33.95
N TRP A 75 0.35 -14.12 32.87
CA TRP A 75 0.14 -15.21 31.92
C TRP A 75 0.30 -16.59 32.57
N GLU A 76 1.32 -16.80 33.39
CA GLU A 76 1.52 -18.04 34.14
C GLU A 76 0.36 -18.33 35.11
N HIS A 77 -0.11 -17.31 35.83
CA HIS A 77 -1.29 -17.45 36.69
C HIS A 77 -2.56 -17.76 35.89
N TYR A 78 -2.69 -17.18 34.70
CA TYR A 78 -3.80 -17.46 33.79
C TYR A 78 -3.75 -18.91 33.28
N ASN A 79 -2.60 -19.43 32.87
CA ASN A 79 -2.45 -20.83 32.48
C ASN A 79 -2.81 -21.78 33.64
N SER A 80 -2.41 -21.45 34.86
CA SER A 80 -2.81 -22.22 36.05
C SER A 80 -4.34 -22.22 36.24
N TYR A 81 -4.99 -21.10 35.93
CA TYR A 81 -6.45 -21.00 35.93
C TYR A 81 -7.09 -21.84 34.81
N LEU A 82 -6.51 -21.86 33.60
CA LEU A 82 -6.98 -22.70 32.49
C LEU A 82 -6.95 -24.18 32.85
N GLU A 83 -5.84 -24.66 33.43
CA GLU A 83 -5.71 -26.05 33.86
C GLU A 83 -6.76 -26.42 34.92
N ALA A 84 -7.07 -25.51 35.85
CA ALA A 84 -8.14 -25.70 36.83
C ALA A 84 -9.55 -25.72 36.20
N CYS A 85 -9.72 -25.10 35.03
CA CYS A 85 -10.97 -25.10 34.27
C CYS A 85 -11.17 -26.36 33.42
N ARG A 86 -10.10 -27.03 32.97
CA ARG A 86 -10.18 -28.24 32.11
C ARG A 86 -11.04 -29.37 32.70
N GLY A 87 -11.19 -29.44 34.02
CA GLY A 87 -12.00 -30.46 34.71
C GLY A 87 -13.44 -30.06 35.04
N ARG A 88 -13.90 -28.85 34.69
CA ARG A 88 -15.23 -28.37 35.07
C ARG A 88 -16.19 -28.38 33.88
N ASN A 89 -17.29 -29.12 34.00
CA ASN A 89 -18.39 -29.07 33.04
C ASN A 89 -19.08 -27.70 33.10
N GLY A 90 -19.34 -27.09 31.94
CA GLY A 90 -20.15 -25.86 31.82
C GLY A 90 -19.40 -24.53 31.78
N VAL A 91 -18.08 -24.54 31.59
CA VAL A 91 -17.34 -23.29 31.34
C VAL A 91 -17.45 -22.92 29.86
N GLU A 92 -17.99 -21.73 29.56
CA GLU A 92 -18.04 -21.20 28.19
C GLU A 92 -16.63 -20.90 27.67
N GLY A 93 -16.26 -21.49 26.54
CA GLY A 93 -14.91 -21.38 25.98
C GLY A 93 -14.48 -19.95 25.63
N SER A 94 -15.41 -19.11 25.18
CA SER A 94 -15.13 -17.73 24.77
C SER A 94 -14.67 -16.84 25.94
N GLU A 95 -15.28 -16.98 27.12
CA GLU A 95 -14.85 -16.24 28.31
C GLU A 95 -13.46 -16.67 28.79
N VAL A 96 -13.15 -17.95 28.60
CA VAL A 96 -11.89 -18.55 29.02
C VAL A 96 -10.76 -18.13 28.09
N LEU A 97 -10.98 -18.07 26.78
CA LEU A 97 -9.95 -17.77 25.77
C LEU A 97 -9.69 -16.28 25.57
N SER A 98 -10.63 -15.41 25.95
CA SER A 98 -10.52 -13.96 25.82
C SER A 98 -9.15 -13.35 26.25
N PRO A 99 -8.47 -13.84 27.30
CA PRO A 99 -7.14 -13.34 27.68
C PRO A 99 -6.01 -13.64 26.68
N HIS A 100 -6.13 -14.65 25.82
CA HIS A 100 -5.10 -14.98 24.81
C HIS A 100 -4.92 -13.87 23.79
N VAL A 101 -6.02 -13.27 23.31
CA VAL A 101 -5.99 -12.24 22.25
C VAL A 101 -5.04 -11.08 22.58
N PRO A 102 -5.22 -10.33 23.69
CA PRO A 102 -4.31 -9.24 24.00
C PRO A 102 -2.88 -9.72 24.32
N TYR A 103 -2.69 -10.94 24.82
CA TYR A 103 -1.36 -11.49 25.05
C TYR A 103 -0.61 -11.76 23.74
N PHE A 104 -1.29 -12.34 22.76
CA PHE A 104 -0.72 -12.61 21.43
C PHE A 104 -0.45 -11.32 20.65
N GLU A 105 -1.30 -10.31 20.77
CA GLU A 105 -1.03 -8.99 20.21
C GLU A 105 0.22 -8.35 20.83
N MET A 106 0.46 -8.54 22.14
CA MET A 106 1.71 -8.09 22.77
C MET A 106 2.93 -8.88 22.26
N LEU A 107 2.83 -10.21 22.14
CA LEU A 107 3.91 -11.03 21.59
C LEU A 107 4.28 -10.60 20.16
N GLY A 108 3.28 -10.40 19.29
CA GLY A 108 3.49 -9.93 17.93
C GLY A 108 4.18 -8.57 17.87
N ARG A 109 3.78 -7.60 18.71
CA ARG A 109 4.45 -6.29 18.80
C ARG A 109 5.89 -6.37 19.30
N LEU A 110 6.19 -7.34 20.17
CA LEU A 110 7.55 -7.58 20.66
C LEU A 110 8.41 -8.40 19.69
N GLY A 111 7.86 -8.86 18.57
CA GLY A 111 8.58 -9.70 17.62
C GLY A 111 8.60 -11.19 18.00
N GLU A 112 8.02 -11.58 19.13
CA GLU A 112 7.99 -12.93 19.71
C GLU A 112 6.98 -13.86 19.00
N HIS A 113 7.00 -13.87 17.66
CA HIS A 113 6.06 -14.58 16.82
C HIS A 113 6.18 -16.09 16.98
N ASP A 114 7.39 -16.62 17.14
CA ASP A 114 7.61 -18.07 17.27
C ASP A 114 7.02 -18.60 18.58
N ARG A 115 7.15 -17.84 19.68
CA ARG A 115 6.49 -18.13 20.95
C ARG A 115 4.97 -18.10 20.81
N MET A 116 4.43 -17.08 20.12
CA MET A 116 2.99 -16.98 19.86
C MET A 116 2.47 -18.19 19.07
N VAL A 117 3.15 -18.58 17.99
CA VAL A 117 2.79 -19.75 17.17
C VAL A 117 2.87 -21.03 17.99
N SER A 118 3.94 -21.22 18.77
CA SER A 118 4.11 -22.39 19.63
C SER A 118 2.97 -22.53 20.65
N ILE A 119 2.56 -21.43 21.30
CA ILE A 119 1.41 -21.46 22.23
C ILE A 119 0.14 -21.83 21.45
N PHE A 120 -0.11 -21.21 20.30
CA PHE A 120 -1.31 -21.48 19.49
C PHE A 120 -1.38 -22.94 19.02
N GLU A 121 -0.27 -23.51 18.55
CA GLU A 121 -0.18 -24.90 18.11
C GLU A 121 -0.35 -25.90 19.26
N SER A 122 -0.04 -25.50 20.49
CA SER A 122 -0.25 -26.32 21.70
C SER A 122 -1.72 -26.39 22.15
N MET A 123 -2.60 -25.54 21.60
CA MET A 123 -4.02 -25.47 21.99
C MET A 123 -4.81 -26.61 21.36
N ASP A 124 -5.70 -27.23 22.14
CA ASP A 124 -6.50 -28.38 21.71
C ASP A 124 -7.26 -28.06 20.41
N PRO A 125 -7.26 -28.96 19.40
CA PRO A 125 -7.90 -28.73 18.10
C PRO A 125 -9.42 -28.49 18.23
N ILE A 126 -10.02 -29.16 19.21
CA ILE A 126 -11.46 -29.27 19.43
C ILE A 126 -11.72 -29.12 20.94
N GLY A 127 -12.87 -28.55 21.31
CA GLY A 127 -13.34 -28.45 22.69
C GLY A 127 -13.49 -27.01 23.17
N PRO A 128 -13.81 -26.81 24.46
CA PRO A 128 -14.06 -25.47 25.02
C PRO A 128 -12.81 -24.58 25.06
N LEU A 129 -11.61 -25.17 24.95
CA LEU A 129 -10.34 -24.42 24.90
C LEU A 129 -9.76 -24.34 23.49
N ALA A 130 -10.47 -24.83 22.47
CA ALA A 130 -10.03 -24.67 21.10
C ALA A 130 -10.09 -23.17 20.70
N PRO A 131 -9.06 -22.63 20.02
CA PRO A 131 -9.06 -21.27 19.53
C PRO A 131 -10.35 -20.95 18.77
N ASP A 132 -11.01 -19.89 19.20
CA ASP A 132 -12.16 -19.35 18.52
C ASP A 132 -11.74 -18.46 17.33
N LYS A 133 -12.73 -17.94 16.62
CA LYS A 133 -12.50 -17.05 15.47
C LYS A 133 -11.71 -15.79 15.84
N PHE A 134 -11.88 -15.27 17.06
CA PHE A 134 -11.22 -14.02 17.48
C PHE A 134 -9.74 -14.26 17.72
N LEU A 135 -9.41 -15.35 18.40
CA LEU A 135 -8.03 -15.76 18.63
C LEU A 135 -7.32 -16.10 17.32
N CYS A 136 -7.95 -16.89 16.44
CA CYS A 136 -7.37 -17.19 15.12
C CYS A 136 -7.10 -15.91 14.33
N THR A 137 -8.07 -14.98 14.28
CA THR A 137 -7.91 -13.70 13.56
C THR A 137 -6.80 -12.84 14.16
N ALA A 138 -6.65 -12.83 15.50
CA ALA A 138 -5.56 -12.11 16.16
C ALA A 138 -4.19 -12.67 15.76
N VAL A 139 -4.01 -14.00 15.80
CA VAL A 139 -2.76 -14.66 15.37
C VAL A 139 -2.47 -14.36 13.90
N LEU A 140 -3.45 -14.56 13.02
CA LEU A 140 -3.32 -14.27 11.59
C LEU A 140 -2.85 -12.83 11.35
N GLY A 141 -3.47 -11.87 12.05
CA GLY A 141 -3.13 -10.45 11.94
C GLY A 141 -1.71 -10.11 12.42
N GLN A 142 -1.18 -10.81 13.42
CA GLN A 142 0.20 -10.63 13.87
C GLN A 142 1.19 -11.28 12.89
N ILE A 143 0.95 -12.53 12.47
CA ILE A 143 1.81 -13.25 11.52
C ILE A 143 1.88 -12.53 10.16
N ALA A 144 0.75 -12.05 9.64
CA ALA A 144 0.71 -11.31 8.37
C ALA A 144 1.49 -9.97 8.40
N ARG A 145 1.77 -9.43 9.60
CA ARG A 145 2.55 -8.20 9.79
C ARG A 145 4.03 -8.45 10.07
N ARG A 146 4.48 -9.69 10.30
CA ARG A 146 5.90 -10.02 10.52
C ARG A 146 6.71 -9.72 9.26
N ARG A 147 7.66 -8.78 9.34
CA ARG A 147 8.50 -8.34 8.20
C ARG A 147 9.96 -8.77 8.29
N HIS A 148 10.40 -9.21 9.46
CA HIS A 148 11.80 -9.52 9.73
C HIS A 148 11.91 -10.73 10.66
N MET A 149 12.95 -11.52 10.44
CA MET A 149 13.44 -12.57 11.33
C MET A 149 14.96 -12.59 11.24
N ASP A 150 15.62 -12.88 12.35
CA ASP A 150 17.08 -12.90 12.41
C ASP A 150 17.64 -13.88 11.38
N GLY A 151 18.50 -13.37 10.49
CA GLY A 151 19.19 -14.16 9.48
C GLY A 151 18.35 -14.56 8.25
N MET A 152 17.11 -14.08 8.11
CA MET A 152 16.24 -14.42 6.96
C MET A 152 16.03 -13.24 6.02
N GLN A 153 15.98 -13.52 4.72
CA GLN A 153 15.54 -12.53 3.73
C GLN A 153 14.04 -12.29 3.84
N ARG A 154 13.60 -11.11 3.40
CA ARG A 154 12.20 -10.68 3.50
C ARG A 154 11.22 -11.66 2.84
N ASP A 155 11.60 -12.20 1.69
CA ASP A 155 10.75 -13.14 0.94
C ASP A 155 10.63 -14.50 1.67
N ASP A 156 11.71 -14.96 2.31
CA ASP A 156 11.68 -16.18 3.13
C ASP A 156 10.78 -16.01 4.36
N VAL A 157 10.82 -14.81 4.99
CA VAL A 157 9.92 -14.48 6.11
C VAL A 157 8.46 -14.52 5.65
N TYR A 158 8.14 -13.96 4.47
CA TYR A 158 6.78 -13.97 3.94
C TYR A 158 6.31 -15.37 3.54
N ALA A 159 7.17 -16.18 2.93
CA ALA A 159 6.85 -17.57 2.64
C ALA A 159 6.55 -18.36 3.93
N GLY A 160 7.39 -18.21 4.97
CA GLY A 160 7.16 -18.84 6.27
C GLY A 160 5.87 -18.37 6.95
N ASN A 161 5.55 -17.07 6.88
CA ASN A 161 4.29 -16.53 7.39
C ASN A 161 3.08 -17.14 6.66
N ALA A 162 3.14 -17.22 5.33
CA ALA A 162 2.07 -17.76 4.51
C ALA A 162 1.79 -19.22 4.84
N SER A 163 2.82 -20.04 5.11
CA SER A 163 2.65 -21.44 5.51
C SER A 163 1.97 -21.57 6.88
N VAL A 164 2.31 -20.74 7.86
CA VAL A 164 1.61 -20.71 9.17
C VAL A 164 0.14 -20.29 8.98
N ILE A 165 -0.10 -19.25 8.18
CA ILE A 165 -1.44 -18.73 7.89
C ILE A 165 -2.29 -19.79 7.18
N ALA A 166 -1.73 -20.55 6.24
CA ALA A 166 -2.42 -21.64 5.55
C ALA A 166 -2.93 -22.71 6.53
N LYS A 167 -2.10 -23.12 7.51
CA LYS A 167 -2.50 -24.09 8.55
C LYS A 167 -3.64 -23.55 9.42
N ILE A 168 -3.57 -22.28 9.82
CA ILE A 168 -4.64 -21.65 10.61
C ILE A 168 -5.93 -21.53 9.79
N ALA A 169 -5.82 -21.16 8.51
CA ALA A 169 -6.96 -21.04 7.61
C ALA A 169 -7.68 -22.38 7.40
N ASP A 170 -6.95 -23.48 7.22
CA ASP A 170 -7.53 -24.84 7.14
C ASP A 170 -8.35 -25.18 8.39
N ARG A 171 -7.79 -24.92 9.58
CA ARG A 171 -8.50 -25.10 10.85
C ARG A 171 -9.77 -24.24 10.93
N MET A 172 -9.70 -22.99 10.48
CA MET A 172 -10.87 -22.09 10.47
C MET A 172 -11.94 -22.54 9.47
N LEU A 173 -11.55 -23.07 8.31
CA LEU A 173 -12.47 -23.64 7.32
C LEU A 173 -13.23 -24.83 7.89
N GLN A 174 -12.52 -25.76 8.53
CA GLN A 174 -13.13 -26.94 9.17
C GLN A 174 -14.12 -26.56 10.26
N GLY A 175 -13.84 -25.48 11.00
CA GLY A 175 -14.73 -24.95 12.04
C GLY A 175 -15.84 -24.01 11.55
N GLY A 176 -15.90 -23.66 10.26
CA GLY A 176 -16.83 -22.65 9.75
C GLY A 176 -16.64 -21.26 10.37
N MET A 177 -15.41 -20.91 10.73
CA MET A 177 -15.07 -19.72 11.53
C MET A 177 -14.63 -18.50 10.71
N ILE A 178 -14.80 -18.52 9.38
CA ILE A 178 -14.31 -17.46 8.50
C ILE A 178 -15.37 -16.37 8.32
N ASP A 179 -15.11 -15.19 8.89
CA ASP A 179 -15.81 -13.95 8.55
C ASP A 179 -14.95 -13.05 7.64
N SER A 180 -15.46 -11.87 7.26
CA SER A 180 -14.73 -10.92 6.40
C SER A 180 -13.36 -10.51 6.97
N PHE A 181 -13.26 -10.33 8.29
CA PHE A 181 -12.02 -9.92 8.95
C PHE A 181 -10.97 -11.03 8.97
N ALA A 182 -11.40 -12.24 9.28
CA ALA A 182 -10.56 -13.44 9.20
C ALA A 182 -10.07 -13.63 7.76
N MET A 183 -10.98 -13.54 6.77
CA MET A 183 -10.63 -13.71 5.36
C MET A 183 -9.63 -12.66 4.88
N CYS A 184 -9.81 -11.39 5.23
CA CYS A 184 -8.85 -10.32 4.92
C CYS A 184 -7.46 -10.64 5.48
N SER A 185 -7.38 -11.13 6.72
CA SER A 185 -6.12 -11.49 7.37
C SER A 185 -5.46 -12.72 6.72
N ILE A 186 -6.24 -13.73 6.36
CA ILE A 186 -5.80 -14.93 5.65
C ILE A 186 -5.23 -14.51 4.28
N LEU A 187 -6.02 -13.84 3.45
CA LEU A 187 -5.63 -13.49 2.09
C LEU A 187 -4.40 -12.57 2.06
N ARG A 188 -4.31 -11.59 2.97
CA ARG A 188 -3.15 -10.68 3.06
C ARG A 188 -1.86 -11.40 3.46
N GLY A 189 -1.97 -12.49 4.20
CA GLY A 189 -0.86 -13.37 4.51
C GLY A 189 -0.43 -14.21 3.32
N LEU A 190 -1.41 -14.88 2.69
CA LEU A 190 -1.16 -15.79 1.57
C LEU A 190 -0.67 -15.08 0.31
N VAL A 191 -1.13 -13.84 0.04
CA VAL A 191 -0.75 -13.07 -1.16
C VAL A 191 0.75 -12.75 -1.26
N LYS A 192 1.47 -12.86 -0.14
CA LYS A 192 2.92 -12.63 -0.06
C LYS A 192 3.73 -13.93 -0.04
N GLY A 193 3.05 -15.07 -0.08
CA GLY A 193 3.67 -16.38 -0.09
C GLY A 193 4.14 -16.80 -1.48
N LYS A 194 4.45 -18.09 -1.61
CA LYS A 194 4.74 -18.77 -2.89
C LYS A 194 3.46 -19.06 -3.68
N ASP A 195 3.60 -19.48 -4.93
CA ASP A 195 2.49 -19.82 -5.85
C ASP A 195 1.44 -20.76 -5.23
N GLU A 196 1.85 -21.79 -4.47
CA GLU A 196 0.94 -22.70 -3.77
C GLU A 196 0.00 -21.98 -2.77
N HIS A 197 0.48 -20.92 -2.13
CA HIS A 197 -0.31 -20.09 -1.21
C HIS A 197 -1.26 -19.17 -1.97
N LEU A 198 -0.87 -18.69 -3.15
CA LEU A 198 -1.73 -17.90 -4.03
C LEU A 198 -2.91 -18.73 -4.56
N GLU A 199 -2.65 -19.97 -4.95
CA GLU A 199 -3.71 -20.91 -5.35
C GLU A 199 -4.66 -21.24 -4.19
N LEU A 200 -4.12 -21.47 -2.98
CA LEU A 200 -4.95 -21.63 -1.78
C LEU A 200 -5.80 -20.39 -1.49
N ALA A 201 -5.24 -19.18 -1.65
CA ALA A 201 -5.98 -17.93 -1.46
C ALA A 201 -7.17 -17.84 -2.43
N TRP A 202 -6.99 -18.23 -3.70
CA TRP A 202 -8.06 -18.28 -4.69
C TRP A 202 -9.13 -19.32 -4.36
N ASP A 203 -8.74 -20.51 -3.89
CA ASP A 203 -9.68 -21.55 -3.48
C ASP A 203 -10.54 -21.10 -2.29
N ILE A 204 -9.92 -20.53 -1.26
CA ILE A 204 -10.63 -19.95 -0.10
C ILE A 204 -11.58 -18.85 -0.55
N LEU A 205 -11.11 -17.91 -1.37
CA LEU A 205 -11.93 -16.81 -1.88
C LEU A 205 -13.13 -17.32 -2.68
N SER A 206 -12.91 -18.29 -3.57
CA SER A 206 -13.96 -18.89 -4.38
C SER A 206 -15.00 -19.63 -3.54
N LYS A 207 -14.59 -20.30 -2.46
CA LYS A 207 -15.49 -21.01 -1.53
C LYS A 207 -16.32 -20.05 -0.67
N GLN A 208 -15.72 -18.97 -0.17
CA GLN A 208 -16.38 -18.05 0.78
C GLN A 208 -17.18 -16.94 0.09
N VAL A 209 -16.68 -16.40 -1.02
CA VAL A 209 -17.28 -15.25 -1.71
C VAL A 209 -17.98 -15.67 -3.01
N GLY A 210 -17.51 -16.74 -3.65
CA GLY A 210 -17.96 -17.20 -4.96
C GLY A 210 -16.96 -16.88 -6.07
N SER A 211 -17.27 -17.27 -7.30
CA SER A 211 -16.40 -17.00 -8.46
C SER A 211 -16.32 -15.51 -8.75
N MET A 212 -15.10 -14.95 -8.78
CA MET A 212 -14.88 -13.54 -9.12
C MET A 212 -15.30 -13.20 -10.56
N SER A 213 -15.40 -14.19 -11.45
CA SER A 213 -15.90 -14.03 -12.81
C SER A 213 -17.42 -13.82 -12.87
N ASN A 214 -18.16 -14.13 -11.81
CA ASN A 214 -19.60 -13.87 -11.77
C ASN A 214 -19.85 -12.35 -11.68
N PRO A 215 -20.61 -11.73 -12.61
CA PRO A 215 -20.87 -10.29 -12.63
C PRO A 215 -21.47 -9.77 -11.31
N ASN A 216 -22.27 -10.60 -10.62
CA ASN A 216 -23.01 -10.21 -9.42
C ASN A 216 -22.27 -10.51 -8.10
N VAL A 217 -21.06 -11.09 -8.15
CA VAL A 217 -20.30 -11.53 -6.95
C VAL A 217 -20.07 -10.40 -5.94
N LEU A 218 -19.95 -9.16 -6.40
CA LEU A 218 -19.73 -8.00 -5.54
C LEU A 218 -20.98 -7.58 -4.76
N VAL A 219 -22.16 -8.03 -5.17
CA VAL A 219 -23.45 -7.63 -4.58
C VAL A 219 -24.07 -8.77 -3.77
N ASP A 220 -24.00 -9.99 -4.30
CA ASP A 220 -24.74 -11.18 -3.85
C ASP A 220 -23.84 -12.27 -3.23
N SER A 221 -22.65 -11.89 -2.76
CA SER A 221 -21.73 -12.83 -2.10
C SER A 221 -22.24 -13.26 -0.71
N ALA A 222 -21.95 -14.52 -0.35
CA ALA A 222 -22.27 -15.05 0.97
C ALA A 222 -21.52 -14.29 2.09
N THR A 223 -20.24 -13.99 1.87
CA THR A 223 -19.48 -13.06 2.71
C THR A 223 -19.54 -11.65 2.13
N GLN A 224 -20.01 -10.68 2.93
CA GLN A 224 -20.06 -9.28 2.53
C GLN A 224 -18.65 -8.76 2.20
N ILE A 225 -18.47 -8.27 0.97
CA ILE A 225 -17.22 -7.63 0.54
C ILE A 225 -17.19 -6.18 1.05
N ASP A 226 -16.46 -5.96 2.15
CA ASP A 226 -16.13 -4.61 2.61
C ASP A 226 -14.90 -4.03 1.87
N HIS A 227 -14.53 -2.79 2.19
CA HIS A 227 -13.41 -2.13 1.53
C HIS A 227 -12.05 -2.78 1.84
N PHE A 228 -11.86 -3.39 3.02
CA PHE A 228 -10.59 -4.04 3.35
C PHE A 228 -10.42 -5.35 2.59
N LEU A 229 -11.48 -6.14 2.51
CA LEU A 229 -11.48 -7.38 1.76
C LEU A 229 -11.33 -7.11 0.26
N PHE A 230 -12.01 -6.08 -0.27
CA PHE A 230 -11.87 -5.71 -1.68
C PHE A 230 -10.44 -5.31 -2.05
N ASP A 231 -9.77 -4.55 -1.18
CA ASP A 231 -8.36 -4.17 -1.34
C ASP A 231 -7.45 -5.39 -1.52
N VAL A 232 -7.63 -6.41 -0.67
CA VAL A 232 -6.81 -7.63 -0.71
C VAL A 232 -7.18 -8.54 -1.90
N ILE A 233 -8.45 -8.55 -2.34
CA ILE A 233 -8.85 -9.25 -3.58
C ILE A 233 -8.12 -8.65 -4.79
N LEU A 234 -8.02 -7.32 -4.86
CA LEU A 234 -7.32 -6.64 -5.95
C LEU A 234 -5.80 -6.83 -5.87
N GLU A 235 -5.23 -6.86 -4.65
CA GLU A 235 -3.83 -7.25 -4.41
C GLU A 235 -3.56 -8.67 -4.93
N LEU A 236 -4.44 -9.63 -4.61
CA LEU A 236 -4.35 -11.01 -5.09
C LEU A 236 -4.43 -11.10 -6.61
N CYS A 237 -5.34 -10.34 -7.24
CA CYS A 237 -5.41 -10.28 -8.71
C CYS A 237 -4.09 -9.79 -9.32
N CYS A 238 -3.44 -8.79 -8.71
CA CYS A 238 -2.15 -8.28 -9.19
C CYS A 238 -1.01 -9.28 -8.94
N ALA A 239 -0.99 -9.95 -7.79
CA ALA A 239 0.04 -10.94 -7.44
C ALA A 239 -0.01 -12.19 -8.31
N THR A 240 -1.18 -12.56 -8.85
CA THR A 240 -1.35 -13.72 -9.74
C THR A 240 -1.49 -13.34 -11.23
N ASP A 241 -1.01 -12.16 -11.64
CA ASP A 241 -1.07 -11.65 -13.02
C ASP A 241 -2.49 -11.63 -13.66
N ARG A 242 -3.54 -11.59 -12.84
CA ARG A 242 -4.95 -11.48 -13.28
C ARG A 242 -5.38 -10.02 -13.41
N HIS A 243 -4.59 -9.23 -14.14
CA HIS A 243 -4.76 -7.79 -14.25
C HIS A 243 -6.11 -7.37 -14.85
N ASP A 244 -6.59 -8.08 -15.88
CA ASP A 244 -7.89 -7.77 -16.50
C ASP A 244 -9.06 -7.99 -15.53
N LEU A 245 -8.96 -9.00 -14.65
CA LEU A 245 -9.95 -9.23 -13.61
C LEU A 245 -9.95 -8.10 -12.58
N ALA A 246 -8.78 -7.60 -12.16
CA ALA A 246 -8.69 -6.45 -11.24
C ALA A 246 -9.37 -5.20 -11.82
N ILE A 247 -9.13 -4.92 -13.11
CA ILE A 247 -9.73 -3.78 -13.82
C ILE A 247 -11.26 -3.93 -13.90
N ASP A 248 -11.73 -5.12 -14.30
CA ASP A 248 -13.16 -5.43 -14.39
C ASP A 248 -13.88 -5.33 -13.03
N LEU A 249 -13.27 -5.86 -11.97
CA LEU A 249 -13.82 -5.79 -10.61
C LEU A 249 -13.98 -4.34 -10.14
N VAL A 250 -12.99 -3.48 -10.36
CA VAL A 250 -13.09 -2.05 -10.02
C VAL A 250 -14.17 -1.36 -10.86
N ASP A 251 -14.28 -1.67 -12.14
CA ASP A 251 -15.33 -1.12 -13.01
C ASP A 251 -16.74 -1.51 -12.54
N ARG A 252 -16.93 -2.78 -12.16
CA ARG A 252 -18.19 -3.25 -11.59
C ARG A 252 -18.48 -2.59 -10.25
N ALA A 253 -17.48 -2.42 -9.38
CA ALA A 253 -17.64 -1.74 -8.10
C ALA A 253 -18.05 -0.27 -8.27
N ILE A 254 -17.43 0.45 -9.23
CA ILE A 254 -17.75 1.84 -9.55
C ILE A 254 -19.18 2.00 -10.09
N LYS A 255 -19.63 1.06 -10.94
CA LYS A 255 -20.98 1.09 -11.52
C LYS A 255 -22.08 0.66 -10.53
N SER A 256 -21.73 -0.16 -9.53
CA SER A 256 -22.67 -0.67 -8.53
C SER A 256 -23.01 0.40 -7.50
N LYS A 257 -24.29 0.74 -7.34
CA LYS A 257 -24.76 1.71 -6.32
C LYS A 257 -24.35 1.31 -4.89
N LYS A 258 -24.32 0.01 -4.59
CA LYS A 258 -23.98 -0.54 -3.26
C LYS A 258 -22.48 -0.48 -2.99
N MET A 259 -21.65 -0.83 -3.97
CA MET A 259 -20.20 -0.90 -3.81
C MET A 259 -19.49 0.41 -4.10
N LYS A 260 -20.11 1.31 -4.86
CA LYS A 260 -19.50 2.58 -5.23
C LYS A 260 -18.99 3.35 -4.01
N THR A 261 -19.72 3.34 -2.90
CA THR A 261 -19.33 4.01 -1.63
C THR A 261 -18.19 3.33 -0.87
N THR A 262 -17.88 2.07 -1.18
CA THR A 262 -16.76 1.33 -0.58
C THR A 262 -15.46 1.47 -1.39
N VAL A 263 -15.51 2.02 -2.60
CA VAL A 263 -14.32 2.24 -3.44
C VAL A 263 -13.41 3.31 -2.85
N THR A 264 -12.17 2.97 -2.52
CA THR A 264 -11.16 3.90 -1.98
C THR A 264 -10.08 4.19 -3.03
N ARG A 265 -9.19 5.14 -2.75
CA ARG A 265 -8.02 5.39 -3.61
C ARG A 265 -7.14 4.16 -3.78
N SER A 266 -7.00 3.31 -2.76
CA SER A 266 -6.17 2.10 -2.86
C SER A 266 -6.70 1.12 -3.92
N HIS A 267 -8.02 0.97 -4.03
CA HIS A 267 -8.63 0.14 -5.08
C HIS A 267 -8.33 0.70 -6.49
N ILE A 268 -8.39 2.02 -6.63
CA ILE A 268 -8.02 2.70 -7.88
C ILE A 268 -6.53 2.51 -8.18
N HIS A 269 -5.66 2.54 -7.16
CA HIS A 269 -4.23 2.27 -7.33
C HIS A 269 -3.98 0.86 -7.88
N TYR A 270 -4.66 -0.18 -7.37
CA TYR A 270 -4.54 -1.53 -7.93
C TYR A 270 -5.03 -1.62 -9.38
N ALA A 271 -6.16 -0.99 -9.73
CA ALA A 271 -6.61 -0.96 -11.12
C ALA A 271 -5.63 -0.23 -12.05
N LEU A 272 -5.02 0.86 -11.57
CA LEU A 272 -3.98 1.58 -12.33
C LEU A 272 -2.70 0.76 -12.45
N ASP A 273 -2.29 0.04 -11.41
CA ASP A 273 -1.13 -0.86 -11.46
C ASP A 273 -1.40 -2.01 -12.44
N ALA A 274 -2.58 -2.61 -12.42
CA ALA A 274 -3.02 -3.61 -13.39
C ALA A 274 -3.02 -3.08 -14.85
N LEU A 275 -3.54 -1.85 -15.08
CA LEU A 275 -3.46 -1.19 -16.39
C LEU A 275 -2.03 -0.93 -16.82
N SER A 276 -1.16 -0.59 -15.87
CA SER A 276 0.27 -0.36 -16.10
C SER A 276 0.98 -1.64 -16.52
N TYR A 277 0.74 -2.77 -15.83
CA TYR A 277 1.27 -4.07 -16.23
C TYR A 277 0.75 -4.49 -17.60
N ARG A 278 -0.55 -4.32 -17.86
CA ARG A 278 -1.13 -4.56 -19.18
C ARG A 278 -0.44 -3.72 -20.25
N ALA A 279 -0.18 -2.43 -19.99
CA ALA A 279 0.53 -1.57 -20.94
C ALA A 279 2.01 -2.00 -21.17
N ALA A 280 2.68 -2.57 -20.15
CA ALA A 280 4.05 -3.06 -20.26
C ALA A 280 4.20 -4.40 -20.98
N ALA A 281 3.22 -5.31 -20.85
CA ALA A 281 3.24 -6.60 -21.55
C ALA A 281 3.35 -6.46 -23.08
N TYR A 282 2.99 -5.29 -23.61
CA TYR A 282 3.07 -4.96 -25.02
C TYR A 282 4.22 -4.02 -25.38
N ASP A 283 5.17 -3.75 -24.47
CA ASP A 283 6.26 -2.80 -24.73
C ASP A 283 7.03 -3.24 -25.99
N PRO A 284 6.91 -2.52 -27.13
CA PRO A 284 7.76 -2.80 -28.26
C PRO A 284 9.17 -2.47 -27.81
N LYS A 285 10.06 -3.47 -27.77
CA LYS A 285 11.48 -3.33 -27.38
C LYS A 285 11.96 -1.90 -27.70
N PRO A 286 12.35 -1.10 -26.70
CA PRO A 286 12.71 0.29 -26.95
C PRO A 286 13.73 0.31 -28.08
N PRO A 287 13.59 1.22 -29.07
CA PRO A 287 14.54 1.30 -30.17
C PRO A 287 15.93 1.38 -29.54
N SER A 288 16.74 0.37 -29.80
CA SER A 288 18.11 0.30 -29.30
C SER A 288 18.78 1.62 -29.64
N LEU A 289 19.24 2.34 -28.61
CA LEU A 289 19.97 3.59 -28.80
C LEU A 289 21.07 3.32 -29.82
N PRO A 290 21.16 4.09 -30.92
CA PRO A 290 22.20 3.89 -31.91
C PRO A 290 23.56 3.95 -31.20
N ASP A 291 24.40 2.94 -31.42
CA ASP A 291 25.70 2.84 -30.77
C ASP A 291 26.62 3.95 -31.32
N ILE A 292 26.70 5.06 -30.56
CA ILE A 292 27.45 6.29 -30.92
C ILE A 292 28.96 6.00 -31.05
N ARG A 293 29.45 4.82 -30.65
CA ARG A 293 30.87 4.46 -30.66
C ARG A 293 31.38 3.83 -31.95
N SER A 294 30.54 3.65 -32.96
CA SER A 294 30.95 3.07 -34.25
C SER A 294 31.16 4.16 -35.31
N PRO A 295 32.41 4.53 -35.66
CA PRO A 295 32.68 5.40 -36.79
C PRO A 295 32.55 4.59 -38.09
N THR A 296 31.33 4.44 -38.61
CA THR A 296 31.11 3.86 -39.94
C THR A 296 31.24 4.97 -40.99
N PRO A 297 32.06 4.79 -42.05
CA PRO A 297 32.26 5.82 -43.07
C PRO A 297 30.97 6.11 -43.86
N ALA A 298 30.78 7.39 -44.17
CA ALA A 298 29.63 7.97 -44.82
C ALA A 298 29.28 7.25 -46.14
N GLN A 299 28.19 6.49 -46.13
CA GLN A 299 27.45 6.15 -47.35
C GLN A 299 26.26 7.10 -47.46
N SER A 300 26.28 7.89 -48.54
CA SER A 300 25.18 8.74 -48.96
C SER A 300 24.03 7.88 -49.49
N SER A 301 23.11 7.49 -48.61
CA SER A 301 21.83 6.90 -49.00
C SER A 301 20.71 7.72 -48.40
N SER A 302 19.83 8.23 -49.27
CA SER A 302 18.55 8.83 -48.94
C SER A 302 17.65 7.80 -48.24
N THR A 303 17.79 7.66 -46.93
CA THR A 303 16.91 6.84 -46.10
C THR A 303 15.72 7.68 -45.68
N THR A 304 14.60 7.51 -46.37
CA THR A 304 13.26 7.77 -45.83
C THR A 304 13.10 6.92 -44.58
N SER A 305 13.10 7.57 -43.41
CA SER A 305 12.81 6.93 -42.14
C SER A 305 11.48 6.19 -42.26
N PRO A 306 11.38 4.90 -41.89
CA PRO A 306 10.09 4.22 -41.85
C PRO A 306 9.16 5.00 -40.91
N PRO A 307 7.87 5.16 -41.27
CA PRO A 307 6.91 5.84 -40.40
C PRO A 307 6.90 5.14 -39.04
N SER A 308 7.00 5.94 -37.98
CA SER A 308 6.90 5.45 -36.61
C SER A 308 5.61 4.64 -36.46
N PRO A 309 5.67 3.42 -35.87
CA PRO A 309 4.48 2.60 -35.74
C PRO A 309 3.44 3.36 -34.91
N SER A 310 2.26 3.57 -35.51
CA SER A 310 1.12 4.10 -34.77
C SER A 310 0.78 3.14 -33.63
N PRO A 311 0.45 3.66 -32.43
CA PRO A 311 0.16 2.80 -31.29
C PRO A 311 -1.05 1.90 -31.59
N SER A 312 -0.95 0.60 -31.32
CA SER A 312 -2.07 -0.32 -31.55
C SER A 312 -3.31 0.13 -30.76
N PRO A 313 -4.53 -0.05 -31.29
CA PRO A 313 -5.77 0.45 -30.66
C PRO A 313 -5.98 0.02 -29.20
N MET A 314 -5.40 -1.12 -28.80
CA MET A 314 -5.48 -1.63 -27.44
C MET A 314 -4.67 -0.80 -26.43
N HIS A 315 -3.58 -0.13 -26.85
CA HIS A 315 -2.75 0.70 -25.97
C HIS A 315 -3.49 1.97 -25.56
N ILE A 316 -4.09 2.65 -26.55
CA ILE A 316 -4.85 3.89 -26.35
C ILE A 316 -5.97 3.65 -25.34
N LYS A 317 -6.66 2.50 -25.43
CA LYS A 317 -7.70 2.12 -24.48
C LYS A 317 -7.22 2.02 -23.02
N SER A 318 -5.94 1.70 -22.77
CA SER A 318 -5.42 1.58 -21.40
C SER A 318 -5.15 2.95 -20.76
N SER A 319 -4.59 3.90 -21.50
CA SER A 319 -4.39 5.28 -21.02
C SER A 319 -5.70 6.05 -20.90
N GLU A 320 -6.62 5.90 -21.86
CA GLU A 320 -7.98 6.44 -21.77
C GLU A 320 -8.71 5.90 -20.52
N LYS A 321 -8.58 4.60 -20.27
CA LYS A 321 -9.17 3.99 -19.09
C LYS A 321 -8.56 4.54 -17.79
N ALA A 322 -7.24 4.67 -17.72
CA ALA A 322 -6.55 5.23 -16.57
C ALA A 322 -6.99 6.68 -16.30
N LEU A 323 -7.13 7.49 -17.35
CA LEU A 323 -7.66 8.85 -17.26
C LEU A 323 -9.11 8.86 -16.74
N SER A 324 -9.97 7.96 -17.24
CA SER A 324 -11.36 7.86 -16.79
C SER A 324 -11.46 7.52 -15.29
N LEU A 325 -10.56 6.66 -14.78
CA LEU A 325 -10.48 6.33 -13.36
C LEU A 325 -10.03 7.54 -12.53
N LEU A 326 -9.05 8.31 -13.01
CA LEU A 326 -8.61 9.53 -12.35
C LEU A 326 -9.74 10.58 -12.30
N GLU A 327 -10.43 10.82 -13.41
CA GLU A 327 -11.55 11.76 -13.46
C GLU A 327 -12.71 11.31 -12.56
N PHE A 328 -12.98 10.01 -12.51
CA PHE A 328 -13.93 9.42 -11.55
C PHE A 328 -13.54 9.75 -10.10
N THR A 329 -12.28 9.53 -9.69
CA THR A 329 -11.87 9.83 -8.30
C THR A 329 -12.06 11.29 -7.92
N LEU A 330 -11.85 12.21 -8.86
CA LEU A 330 -12.06 13.64 -8.64
C LEU A 330 -13.55 13.96 -8.52
N LEU A 331 -14.38 13.43 -9.41
CA LEU A 331 -15.83 13.64 -9.37
C LEU A 331 -16.43 13.14 -8.04
N GLU A 332 -16.04 11.95 -7.60
CA GLU A 332 -16.56 11.36 -6.37
C GLU A 332 -16.06 12.06 -5.11
N ALA A 333 -14.82 12.56 -5.09
CA ALA A 333 -14.29 13.29 -3.94
C ALA A 333 -15.11 14.55 -3.60
N TYR A 334 -15.78 15.17 -4.59
CA TYR A 334 -16.70 16.30 -4.36
C TYR A 334 -18.15 15.88 -4.07
N SER A 335 -18.50 14.61 -4.26
CA SER A 335 -19.87 14.10 -4.14
C SER A 335 -20.22 13.58 -2.73
N GLY A 336 -19.41 13.89 -1.71
CA GLY A 336 -19.59 13.41 -0.33
C GLY A 336 -19.07 11.99 -0.08
N HIS A 337 -18.33 11.42 -1.04
CA HIS A 337 -17.63 10.14 -0.89
C HIS A 337 -16.56 10.23 0.22
N PRO A 338 -16.21 9.14 0.93
CA PRO A 338 -15.06 9.11 1.83
C PRO A 338 -13.85 9.87 1.28
N LYS A 339 -13.25 10.72 2.12
CA LYS A 339 -12.08 11.55 1.78
C LYS A 339 -10.91 10.74 1.21
N ASP A 340 -10.90 9.45 1.48
CA ASP A 340 -9.88 8.50 1.05
C ASP A 340 -9.89 8.20 -0.45
N ILE A 341 -10.90 8.63 -1.23
CA ILE A 341 -10.90 8.48 -2.70
C ILE A 341 -10.08 9.57 -3.42
N LEU A 342 -9.80 10.70 -2.76
CA LEU A 342 -9.13 11.84 -3.38
C LEU A 342 -7.74 11.44 -3.93
N PRO A 343 -7.44 11.71 -5.22
CA PRO A 343 -6.16 11.34 -5.80
C PRO A 343 -5.01 12.08 -5.10
N ASN A 344 -3.92 11.36 -4.86
CA ASN A 344 -2.67 11.93 -4.38
C ASN A 344 -1.61 11.88 -5.49
N ILE A 345 -0.40 12.39 -5.22
CA ILE A 345 0.71 12.39 -6.19
C ILE A 345 0.97 11.00 -6.79
N SER A 346 0.86 9.93 -5.98
CA SER A 346 1.02 8.54 -6.43
C SER A 346 -0.05 8.09 -7.42
N THR A 347 -1.30 8.58 -7.29
CA THR A 347 -2.34 8.35 -8.30
C THR A 347 -1.92 8.93 -9.64
N TYR A 348 -1.44 10.18 -9.66
CA TYR A 348 -0.98 10.84 -10.89
C TYR A 348 0.24 10.14 -11.50
N HIS A 349 1.21 9.71 -10.67
CA HIS A 349 2.36 8.92 -11.12
C HIS A 349 1.95 7.69 -11.91
N ARG A 350 0.97 6.94 -11.41
CA ARG A 350 0.49 5.72 -12.07
C ARG A 350 -0.13 6.02 -13.43
N VAL A 351 -0.96 7.06 -13.54
CA VAL A 351 -1.55 7.45 -14.82
C VAL A 351 -0.47 7.93 -15.81
N PHE A 352 0.53 8.69 -15.35
CA PHE A 352 1.66 9.09 -16.18
C PHE A 352 2.50 7.91 -16.65
N VAL A 353 2.74 6.90 -15.81
CA VAL A 353 3.42 5.66 -16.21
C VAL A 353 2.64 4.95 -17.32
N ILE A 354 1.32 4.84 -17.19
CA ILE A 354 0.47 4.18 -18.19
C ILE A 354 0.53 4.96 -19.51
N ALA A 355 0.35 6.29 -19.46
CA ALA A 355 0.46 7.15 -20.64
C ALA A 355 1.85 7.07 -21.29
N TRP A 356 2.91 6.91 -20.49
CA TRP A 356 4.26 6.69 -20.99
C TRP A 356 4.41 5.35 -21.71
N ARG A 357 3.94 4.26 -21.10
CA ARG A 357 3.98 2.92 -21.72
C ARG A 357 3.12 2.81 -22.98
N THR A 358 2.05 3.61 -23.10
CA THR A 358 1.19 3.65 -24.29
C THR A 358 1.56 4.74 -25.29
N ASN A 359 2.58 5.55 -24.98
CA ASN A 359 3.00 6.73 -25.75
C ASN A 359 1.85 7.75 -25.99
N ASP A 360 0.90 7.84 -25.06
CA ASP A 360 -0.29 8.68 -25.18
C ASP A 360 -0.08 10.09 -24.61
N TRP A 361 0.38 10.99 -25.47
CA TRP A 361 0.59 12.40 -25.14
C TRP A 361 -0.68 13.13 -24.72
N ILE A 362 -1.82 12.81 -25.34
CA ILE A 362 -3.09 13.48 -25.07
C ILE A 362 -3.53 13.20 -23.64
N THR A 363 -3.48 11.93 -23.22
CA THR A 363 -3.74 11.57 -21.83
C THR A 363 -2.75 12.25 -20.88
N ALA A 364 -1.45 12.23 -21.19
CA ALA A 364 -0.44 12.84 -20.31
C ALA A 364 -0.67 14.34 -20.09
N ILE A 365 -1.02 15.08 -21.14
CA ILE A 365 -1.32 16.51 -21.07
C ILE A 365 -2.64 16.78 -20.33
N ARG A 366 -3.64 15.92 -20.53
CA ARG A 366 -4.88 16.01 -19.77
C ARG A 366 -4.64 15.77 -18.27
N VAL A 367 -3.82 14.80 -17.92
CA VAL A 367 -3.41 14.54 -16.52
C VAL A 367 -2.67 15.74 -15.95
N PHE A 368 -1.74 16.34 -16.69
CA PHE A 368 -1.06 17.58 -16.30
C PHE A 368 -2.06 18.71 -16.00
N GLN A 369 -3.01 18.96 -16.91
CA GLN A 369 -4.03 19.99 -16.73
C GLN A 369 -4.90 19.71 -15.50
N ILE A 370 -5.34 18.46 -15.32
CA ILE A 370 -6.12 18.05 -14.15
C ILE A 370 -5.30 18.21 -12.87
N MET A 371 -4.04 17.83 -12.85
CA MET A 371 -3.20 17.86 -11.65
C MET A 371 -2.90 19.30 -11.20
N THR A 372 -2.58 20.17 -12.15
CA THR A 372 -2.00 21.50 -11.88
C THR A 372 -3.01 22.65 -12.05
N GLY A 373 -4.08 22.43 -12.81
CA GLY A 373 -5.03 23.46 -13.24
C GLY A 373 -4.47 24.43 -14.29
N LEU A 374 -3.28 24.17 -14.83
CA LEU A 374 -2.64 25.00 -15.86
C LEU A 374 -3.12 24.59 -17.26
N ASP A 375 -3.32 25.59 -18.12
CA ASP A 375 -3.62 25.35 -19.54
C ASP A 375 -2.34 24.97 -20.31
N PRO A 376 -2.28 23.78 -20.94
CA PRO A 376 -1.16 23.37 -21.78
C PRO A 376 -0.85 24.35 -22.93
N ALA A 377 -1.86 25.08 -23.43
CA ALA A 377 -1.69 26.03 -24.53
C ALA A 377 -0.68 27.15 -24.21
N HIS A 378 -0.56 27.54 -22.93
CA HIS A 378 0.45 28.51 -22.47
C HIS A 378 1.89 28.03 -22.66
N PHE A 379 2.11 26.73 -22.88
CA PHE A 379 3.43 26.14 -23.08
C PHE A 379 3.70 25.80 -24.55
N SER A 380 2.69 25.87 -25.43
CA SER A 380 2.83 25.60 -26.87
C SER A 380 3.46 26.77 -27.63
N ASP A 381 3.22 28.00 -27.19
CA ASP A 381 3.75 29.21 -27.84
C ASP A 381 5.05 29.71 -27.18
N ALA A 382 6.06 30.03 -28.00
CA ALA A 382 7.29 30.68 -27.54
C ALA A 382 7.04 32.12 -27.05
N SER A 383 5.95 32.75 -27.53
CA SER A 383 5.64 34.15 -27.25
C SER A 383 5.03 34.38 -25.86
N PHE A 384 4.62 33.32 -25.15
CA PHE A 384 3.99 33.46 -23.84
C PHE A 384 5.01 33.89 -22.77
N GLN A 385 5.02 35.18 -22.45
CA GLN A 385 5.90 35.78 -21.44
C GLN A 385 5.27 35.84 -20.03
N GLY A 386 4.04 35.33 -19.87
CA GLY A 386 3.31 35.35 -18.60
C GLY A 386 3.72 34.24 -17.62
N THR A 387 3.38 34.40 -16.34
CA THR A 387 3.30 33.26 -15.42
C THR A 387 1.95 32.57 -15.62
N PRO A 388 1.90 31.30 -16.05
CA PRO A 388 0.65 30.57 -16.19
C PRO A 388 -0.14 30.61 -14.88
N LYS A 389 -1.38 31.10 -14.92
CA LYS A 389 -2.27 31.12 -13.75
C LYS A 389 -3.03 29.80 -13.69
N SER A 390 -3.04 29.16 -12.53
CA SER A 390 -3.87 27.98 -12.31
C SER A 390 -5.35 28.39 -12.24
N SER A 391 -6.18 27.64 -12.95
CA SER A 391 -7.65 27.73 -12.84
C SER A 391 -8.19 27.10 -11.55
N LYS A 392 -7.35 26.35 -10.82
CA LYS A 392 -7.73 25.62 -9.62
C LYS A 392 -7.45 26.43 -8.35
N SER A 393 -8.25 26.16 -7.32
CA SER A 393 -7.97 26.69 -5.98
C SER A 393 -6.61 26.14 -5.49
N PRO A 394 -5.81 26.93 -4.74
CA PRO A 394 -4.50 26.49 -4.26
C PRO A 394 -4.52 25.17 -3.47
N ARG A 395 -5.64 24.84 -2.82
CA ARG A 395 -5.81 23.59 -2.05
C ARG A 395 -5.99 22.34 -2.92
N THR A 396 -6.31 22.52 -4.20
CA THR A 396 -6.61 21.45 -5.16
C THR A 396 -5.54 21.29 -6.24
N VAL A 397 -4.53 22.16 -6.21
CA VAL A 397 -3.35 22.08 -7.08
C VAL A 397 -2.38 21.07 -6.47
N VAL A 398 -1.97 20.09 -7.27
CA VAL A 398 -0.86 19.20 -6.93
C VAL A 398 0.30 19.58 -7.85
N ASP A 399 1.44 19.91 -7.28
CA ASP A 399 2.63 20.27 -8.04
C ASP A 399 3.25 19.03 -8.71
N MET A 400 3.76 19.21 -9.94
CA MET A 400 4.51 18.14 -10.61
C MET A 400 5.86 17.94 -9.92
N ASP A 401 6.15 16.69 -9.56
CA ASP A 401 7.49 16.31 -9.11
C ASP A 401 8.35 15.81 -10.28
N ALA A 402 9.61 15.47 -9.98
CA ALA A 402 10.57 14.98 -10.97
C ALA A 402 10.10 13.70 -11.68
N GLN A 403 9.32 12.85 -11.00
CA GLN A 403 8.80 11.62 -11.58
C GLN A 403 7.74 11.91 -12.65
N CYS A 404 6.74 12.74 -12.34
CA CYS A 404 5.75 13.19 -13.33
C CYS A 404 6.42 13.87 -14.53
N LEU A 405 7.35 14.79 -14.28
CA LEU A 405 8.05 15.52 -15.35
C LEU A 405 8.93 14.59 -16.19
N SER A 406 9.57 13.59 -15.57
CA SER A 406 10.33 12.59 -16.30
C SER A 406 9.45 11.81 -17.28
N TYR A 407 8.26 11.39 -16.89
CA TYR A 407 7.35 10.67 -17.79
C TYR A 407 6.88 11.57 -18.93
N LEU A 408 6.47 12.80 -18.62
CA LEU A 408 6.00 13.76 -19.61
C LEU A 408 7.05 14.00 -20.72
N VAL A 409 8.30 14.29 -20.33
CA VAL A 409 9.38 14.52 -21.31
C VAL A 409 9.68 13.26 -22.13
N ARG A 410 9.65 12.08 -21.51
CA ARG A 410 9.89 10.81 -22.23
C ARG A 410 8.79 10.49 -23.24
N ILE A 411 7.53 10.80 -22.94
CA ILE A 411 6.42 10.65 -23.88
C ILE A 411 6.64 11.55 -25.10
N ALA A 412 6.97 12.83 -24.89
CA ALA A 412 7.25 13.75 -25.97
C ALA A 412 8.40 13.27 -26.87
N CYS A 413 9.50 12.80 -26.26
CA CYS A 413 10.62 12.20 -27.00
C CYS A 413 10.22 10.93 -27.76
N ALA A 414 9.35 10.08 -27.19
CA ALA A 414 8.93 8.83 -27.81
C ALA A 414 7.98 9.06 -29.01
N ARG A 415 7.29 10.20 -29.09
CA ARG A 415 6.54 10.61 -30.29
C ARG A 415 7.42 11.21 -31.38
N ASP A 416 8.59 11.72 -31.00
CA ASP A 416 9.55 12.40 -31.89
C ASP A 416 8.95 13.63 -32.61
N GLU A 417 7.96 14.26 -31.98
CA GLU A 417 7.29 15.46 -32.50
C GLU A 417 7.86 16.71 -31.80
N VAL A 418 8.51 17.57 -32.57
CA VAL A 418 9.23 18.74 -32.09
C VAL A 418 8.33 19.71 -31.29
N PRO A 419 7.09 20.01 -31.71
CA PRO A 419 6.21 20.88 -30.92
C PRO A 419 5.93 20.29 -29.52
N LEU A 420 5.74 18.98 -29.43
CA LEU A 420 5.49 18.30 -28.15
C LEU A 420 6.72 18.32 -27.25
N ILE A 421 7.91 18.08 -27.83
CA ILE A 421 9.19 18.16 -27.12
C ILE A 421 9.41 19.58 -26.59
N LYS A 422 9.18 20.61 -27.41
CA LYS A 422 9.28 22.02 -26.97
C LYS A 422 8.32 22.32 -25.83
N MET A 423 7.06 21.87 -25.91
CA MET A 423 6.07 22.03 -24.85
C MET A 423 6.51 21.34 -23.56
N ALA A 424 6.98 20.09 -23.62
CA ALA A 424 7.47 19.35 -22.44
C ALA A 424 8.66 20.04 -21.76
N LEU A 425 9.58 20.60 -22.55
CA LEU A 425 10.74 21.35 -22.04
C LEU A 425 10.31 22.64 -21.34
N ARG A 426 9.33 23.36 -21.89
CA ARG A 426 8.80 24.58 -21.26
C ARG A 426 8.05 24.28 -19.97
N ILE A 427 7.23 23.22 -19.93
CA ILE A 427 6.59 22.75 -18.69
C ILE A 427 7.67 22.39 -17.64
N SER A 428 8.69 21.63 -18.03
CA SER A 428 9.80 21.28 -17.12
C SER A 428 10.57 22.49 -16.60
N ASN A 429 10.76 23.51 -17.44
CA ASN A 429 11.43 24.74 -17.04
C ASN A 429 10.57 25.59 -16.08
N HIS A 430 9.24 25.59 -16.25
CA HIS A 430 8.31 26.31 -15.38
C HIS A 430 8.32 25.81 -13.94
N TYR A 431 8.39 24.48 -13.74
CA TYR A 431 8.49 23.88 -12.41
C TYR A 431 9.86 24.04 -11.75
N ASP A 432 10.74 24.86 -12.36
CA ASP A 432 12.09 25.22 -11.94
C ASP A 432 12.90 24.04 -11.41
N MET A 433 13.79 23.54 -12.26
CA MET A 433 14.81 22.58 -11.87
C MET A 433 15.54 23.01 -10.57
N GLY A 434 15.76 24.31 -10.34
CA GLY A 434 16.41 24.87 -9.15
C GLY A 434 15.74 24.45 -7.83
N LYS A 435 14.41 24.56 -7.74
CA LYS A 435 13.64 24.10 -6.57
C LYS A 435 13.72 22.59 -6.36
N MET A 436 13.92 21.80 -7.41
CA MET A 436 14.13 20.36 -7.27
C MET A 436 15.48 20.01 -6.62
N SER A 437 16.46 20.92 -6.57
CA SER A 437 17.77 20.65 -5.96
C SER A 437 17.87 21.02 -4.48
N SER A 438 17.05 21.96 -4.00
CA SER A 438 17.13 22.48 -2.61
C SER A 438 16.50 21.56 -1.56
N GLY A 439 15.74 20.54 -1.96
CA GLY A 439 15.04 19.61 -1.06
C GLY A 439 15.76 18.27 -0.81
N LEU A 440 17.09 18.18 -0.94
CA LEU A 440 17.83 16.92 -0.69
C LEU A 440 17.84 16.49 0.80
N LYS A 441 17.47 17.38 1.72
CA LYS A 441 17.39 17.06 3.15
C LYS A 441 16.04 16.39 3.47
N GLY A 442 15.90 15.09 3.20
CA GLY A 442 14.81 14.27 3.73
C GLY A 442 13.94 13.50 2.74
N GLY A 443 14.23 13.52 1.43
CA GLY A 443 13.58 12.64 0.46
C GLY A 443 14.27 11.28 0.38
N GLY A 444 13.54 10.17 0.44
CA GLY A 444 14.07 8.82 0.25
C GLY A 444 14.76 8.62 -1.12
N GLY A 445 15.51 7.52 -1.27
CA GLY A 445 16.36 7.22 -2.44
C GLY A 445 15.65 7.37 -3.80
N ASP A 446 14.35 7.06 -3.86
CA ASP A 446 13.52 7.18 -5.07
C ASP A 446 13.53 8.60 -5.68
N VAL A 447 13.59 9.64 -4.85
CA VAL A 447 13.53 11.03 -5.32
C VAL A 447 14.78 11.37 -6.14
N ALA A 448 15.96 10.94 -5.69
CA ALA A 448 17.22 11.16 -6.41
C ALA A 448 17.22 10.41 -7.77
N PHE A 449 16.71 9.18 -7.77
CA PHE A 449 16.56 8.37 -8.97
C PHE A 449 15.69 9.07 -10.03
N TYR A 450 14.49 9.55 -9.65
CA TYR A 450 13.60 10.20 -10.61
C TYR A 450 14.11 11.57 -11.08
N ARG A 451 14.84 12.32 -10.23
CA ARG A 451 15.54 13.54 -10.67
C ARG A 451 16.61 13.24 -11.72
N TYR A 452 17.36 12.16 -11.56
CA TYR A 452 18.34 11.74 -12.55
C TYR A 452 17.66 11.35 -13.86
N LYS A 453 16.57 10.56 -13.80
CA LYS A 453 15.79 10.16 -14.98
C LYS A 453 15.18 11.36 -15.71
N HIS A 454 14.66 12.35 -14.97
CA HIS A 454 14.16 13.59 -15.56
C HIS A 454 15.27 14.38 -16.24
N ALA A 455 16.42 14.58 -15.59
CA ALA A 455 17.56 15.28 -16.19
C ALA A 455 18.07 14.56 -17.45
N ALA A 456 18.12 13.22 -17.45
CA ALA A 456 18.49 12.45 -18.62
C ALA A 456 17.48 12.62 -19.77
N ALA A 457 16.17 12.56 -19.47
CA ALA A 457 15.12 12.77 -20.45
C ALA A 457 15.15 14.20 -21.04
N MET A 458 15.38 15.22 -20.21
CA MET A 458 15.54 16.60 -20.66
C MET A 458 16.75 16.76 -21.58
N GLN A 459 17.89 16.16 -21.23
CA GLN A 459 19.08 16.21 -22.07
C GLN A 459 18.79 15.68 -23.48
N GLU A 460 18.12 14.54 -23.56
CA GLU A 460 17.69 13.93 -24.82
C GLU A 460 16.72 14.83 -25.60
N ALA A 461 15.68 15.33 -24.93
CA ALA A 461 14.69 16.23 -25.51
C ALA A 461 15.33 17.49 -26.12
N ILE A 462 16.28 18.11 -25.41
CA ILE A 462 16.99 19.29 -25.89
C ILE A 462 17.81 18.96 -27.14
N ILE A 463 18.54 17.84 -27.13
CA ILE A 463 19.33 17.42 -28.29
C ILE A 463 18.43 17.19 -29.51
N ARG A 464 17.27 16.55 -29.34
CA ARG A 464 16.30 16.34 -30.42
C ARG A 464 15.73 17.66 -30.94
N ALA A 465 15.27 18.53 -30.05
CA ALA A 465 14.75 19.86 -30.43
C ALA A 465 15.79 20.71 -31.19
N MET A 466 17.08 20.56 -30.88
CA MET A 466 18.16 21.29 -31.55
C MET A 466 18.51 20.82 -32.97
N LYS A 467 18.08 19.62 -33.38
CA LYS A 467 18.33 19.10 -34.73
C LYS A 467 17.52 19.83 -35.81
N GLU A 468 16.41 20.44 -35.41
CA GLU A 468 15.50 21.15 -36.30
C GLU A 468 15.93 22.60 -36.56
N SER A 469 15.27 23.24 -37.53
CA SER A 469 15.43 24.67 -37.82
C SER A 469 14.86 25.52 -36.67
N LEU A 470 15.69 25.79 -35.67
CA LEU A 470 15.40 26.71 -34.57
C LEU A 470 15.84 28.13 -34.92
N SER A 471 15.18 29.13 -34.32
CA SER A 471 15.73 30.48 -34.32
C SER A 471 17.07 30.52 -33.57
N GLN A 472 17.93 31.49 -33.89
CA GLN A 472 19.23 31.63 -33.23
C GLN A 472 19.08 31.87 -31.72
N GLU A 473 18.02 32.57 -31.32
CA GLU A 473 17.67 32.82 -29.92
C GLU A 473 17.26 31.53 -29.19
N GLU A 474 16.35 30.74 -29.77
CA GLU A 474 15.93 29.44 -29.23
C GLU A 474 17.13 28.50 -29.08
N ARG A 475 17.99 28.43 -30.11
CA ARG A 475 19.20 27.60 -30.07
C ARG A 475 20.15 28.02 -28.96
N THR A 476 20.30 29.32 -28.71
CA THR A 476 21.14 29.83 -27.62
C THR A 476 20.53 29.50 -26.26
N SER A 477 19.22 29.66 -26.11
CA SER A 477 18.48 29.29 -24.89
C SER A 477 18.62 27.80 -24.57
N TYR A 478 18.41 26.92 -25.55
CA TYR A 478 18.55 25.47 -25.37
C TYR A 478 19.99 25.03 -25.07
N LYS A 479 21.02 25.67 -25.64
CA LYS A 479 22.41 25.41 -25.27
C LYS A 479 22.67 25.70 -23.79
N ARG A 480 22.16 26.83 -23.28
CA ARG A 480 22.29 27.17 -21.84
C ARG A 480 21.56 26.14 -20.97
N LEU A 481 20.33 25.78 -21.33
CA LEU A 481 19.56 24.77 -20.62
C LEU A 481 20.27 23.40 -20.61
N LEU A 482 20.86 23.01 -21.73
CA LEU A 482 21.60 21.74 -21.85
C LEU A 482 22.77 21.66 -20.89
N GLU A 483 23.57 22.72 -20.77
CA GLU A 483 24.70 22.75 -19.84
C GLU A 483 24.25 22.68 -18.37
N VAL A 484 23.16 23.37 -18.03
CA VAL A 484 22.54 23.27 -16.70
C VAL A 484 22.06 21.85 -16.41
N VAL A 485 21.40 21.19 -17.37
CA VAL A 485 20.90 19.81 -17.24
C VAL A 485 22.05 18.82 -17.10
N LYS A 486 23.11 18.94 -17.92
CA LYS A 486 24.32 18.09 -17.82
C LYS A 486 24.98 18.19 -16.46
N MET A 487 25.18 19.40 -15.95
CA MET A 487 25.77 19.63 -14.64
C MET A 487 24.96 18.97 -13.52
N ARG A 488 23.63 19.08 -13.57
CA ARG A 488 22.72 18.46 -12.58
C ARG A 488 22.73 16.94 -12.65
N LYS A 489 22.67 16.40 -13.87
CA LYS A 489 22.76 14.96 -14.10
C LYS A 489 24.05 14.39 -13.53
N ALA A 490 25.19 15.05 -13.76
CA ALA A 490 26.48 14.65 -13.20
C ALA A 490 26.49 14.66 -11.66
N LYS A 491 25.91 15.69 -11.03
CA LYS A 491 25.76 15.74 -9.55
C LYS A 491 24.91 14.60 -9.00
N LEU A 492 23.85 14.21 -9.71
CA LEU A 492 22.95 13.13 -9.29
C LEU A 492 23.51 11.73 -9.56
N GLN A 493 24.41 11.58 -10.54
CA GLN A 493 25.04 10.29 -10.88
C GLN A 493 25.93 9.75 -9.75
N HIS A 494 26.47 10.64 -8.92
CA HIS A 494 27.33 10.27 -7.80
C HIS A 494 26.57 10.01 -6.49
N HIS A 495 25.24 10.07 -6.49
CA HIS A 495 24.46 9.66 -5.32
C HIS A 495 24.36 8.13 -5.32
N PRO A 496 25.01 7.42 -4.38
CA PRO A 496 24.95 5.97 -4.33
C PRO A 496 23.49 5.56 -4.09
N SER A 497 22.89 4.91 -5.08
CA SER A 497 21.62 4.19 -4.94
C SER A 497 21.74 2.95 -4.07
N ASP A 498 22.96 2.58 -3.68
CA ASP A 498 23.31 1.24 -3.21
C ASP A 498 23.51 1.15 -1.68
N THR A 499 23.03 2.12 -0.90
CA THR A 499 22.79 1.84 0.51
C THR A 499 21.54 0.96 0.61
N ASN A 500 21.78 -0.35 0.52
CA ASN A 500 20.84 -1.45 0.74
C ASN A 500 19.74 -1.07 1.75
N ALA A 501 18.51 -0.99 1.26
CA ALA A 501 17.29 -0.90 2.05
C ALA A 501 16.68 -2.29 2.23
#